data_AF-A0A832S6A4-F1
#
_entry.id   AF-A0A832S6A4-F1
#
_cell.length_a   1.000
_cell.length_b   1.000
_cell.length_c   1.000
_cell.angle_alpha   90.00
_cell.angle_beta   90.00
_cell.angle_gamma   90.00
#
_symmetry.space_group_name_H-M   'P 1'
#
loop_
_entity.id
_entity.type
_entity.pdbx_description
1 polymer ?
#
loop_
_entity_poly.entity_id
_entity_poly.type
_entity_poly.pdbx_seq_one_letter_code
_entity_poly.pdbx_strand_id
1 'polypeptide(L)'
;DLVDGLISIVSSGGDITLYLKNKTDLYKSNANKEHKRFLETLGLLAEVYITVFVVGPLFLMVILVVMNMIDNGGPTQLYILVYGAIPFGTMIFLIFLDMLTGDVEKMPEERISAIKPDSFSDIKVKPPTEKDEELLMKMEFFEKVFRVKNVLFHPIRAMLDRPVYAFIISAPLALGYFISAFLKHRPYYGGFVETASTLDDYIYVTLLVLFIPYIIFHELEVRKMRQIEDQVPEFLKRLSSINGTGILLADAIAITAQSNMGRLKSEIKRTVADIRWNSNVVEALKRFEFRIRTNMTRRSLTLIAKASESTGDIHQVISTVADDADIEKNLKKERSAEMFIYVFIIFVTFCVFLVIVYVLAAFFLPALDGSSNSAVSIGGFDLAEYTLLFFHAALLQGFGSGLVAGKMGSGNISSGLKHSLAMVSVSYVLFVMFI
;
A
#
# COMPACT_ATOMS: atom_id res chain seq x y z
N ASP A 1 5.12 -32.44 -9.46
CA ASP A 1 4.32 -32.95 -8.31
C ASP A 1 2.84 -33.20 -8.57
N LEU A 2 1.99 -32.17 -8.74
CA LEU A 2 0.54 -32.41 -8.91
C LEU A 2 0.22 -33.18 -10.21
N VAL A 3 0.85 -32.77 -11.32
CA VAL A 3 0.65 -33.44 -12.62
C VAL A 3 1.24 -34.85 -12.62
N ASP A 4 2.43 -35.03 -12.05
CA ASP A 4 3.08 -36.35 -11.99
C ASP A 4 2.28 -37.34 -11.14
N GLY A 5 1.76 -36.89 -10.00
CA GLY A 5 0.88 -37.72 -9.18
C GLY A 5 -0.46 -38.02 -9.87
N LEU A 6 -1.00 -37.07 -10.65
CA LEU A 6 -2.19 -37.32 -11.45
C LEU A 6 -1.94 -38.36 -12.55
N ILE A 7 -0.80 -38.28 -13.26
CA ILE A 7 -0.39 -39.28 -14.26
C ILE A 7 -0.27 -40.66 -13.59
N SER A 8 0.31 -40.74 -12.40
CA SER A 8 0.44 -41.98 -11.65
C SER A 8 -0.91 -42.58 -11.26
N ILE A 9 -1.83 -41.78 -10.71
CA ILE A 9 -3.20 -42.21 -10.35
C ILE A 9 -3.97 -42.70 -11.60
N VAL A 10 -3.88 -41.94 -12.70
CA VAL A 10 -4.54 -42.30 -13.97
C VAL A 10 -3.97 -43.62 -14.51
N SER A 11 -2.65 -43.78 -14.53
CA SER A 11 -1.99 -44.99 -15.04
C SER A 11 -2.25 -46.24 -14.19
N SER A 12 -2.55 -46.07 -12.90
CA SER A 12 -2.87 -47.16 -11.97
C SER A 12 -4.37 -47.44 -11.84
N GLY A 13 -5.23 -46.68 -12.53
CA GLY A 13 -6.69 -46.83 -12.43
C GLY A 13 -7.28 -46.36 -11.09
N GLY A 14 -6.57 -45.49 -10.36
CA GLY A 14 -7.01 -44.94 -9.08
C GLY A 14 -8.05 -43.82 -9.20
N ASP A 15 -8.61 -43.40 -8.07
CA ASP A 15 -9.60 -42.32 -8.01
C ASP A 15 -8.96 -40.93 -8.10
N ILE A 16 -9.11 -40.29 -9.27
CA ILE A 16 -8.62 -38.94 -9.56
C ILE A 16 -9.30 -37.90 -8.65
N THR A 17 -10.58 -38.08 -8.35
CA THR A 17 -11.36 -37.14 -7.54
C THR A 17 -10.81 -37.12 -6.11
N LEU A 18 -10.57 -38.29 -5.55
CA LEU A 18 -9.97 -38.43 -4.22
C LEU A 18 -8.56 -37.83 -4.18
N TYR A 19 -7.75 -38.06 -5.22
CA TYR A 19 -6.41 -37.47 -5.32
C TYR A 19 -6.45 -35.94 -5.33
N LEU A 20 -7.28 -35.34 -6.19
CA LEU A 20 -7.41 -33.89 -6.31
C LEU A 20 -7.93 -33.26 -5.02
N LYS A 21 -8.89 -33.91 -4.35
CA LYS A 21 -9.40 -33.47 -3.04
C LYS A 21 -8.29 -33.47 -1.99
N ASN A 22 -7.55 -34.57 -1.85
CA ASN A 22 -6.44 -34.68 -0.90
C ASN A 22 -5.33 -33.66 -1.19
N LYS A 23 -5.01 -33.42 -2.47
CA LYS A 23 -4.05 -32.37 -2.86
C LYS A 23 -4.55 -30.97 -2.52
N THR A 24 -5.84 -30.70 -2.72
CA THR A 24 -6.45 -29.41 -2.36
C THR A 24 -6.36 -29.17 -0.86
N ASP A 25 -6.73 -30.15 -0.04
CA ASP A 25 -6.64 -30.06 1.42
C ASP A 25 -5.18 -29.89 1.90
N LEU A 26 -4.23 -30.58 1.26
CA LEU A 26 -2.81 -30.42 1.53
C LEU A 26 -2.32 -29.00 1.20
N TYR A 27 -2.64 -28.47 0.01
CA TYR A 27 -2.24 -27.12 -0.39
C TYR A 27 -2.85 -26.05 0.51
N LYS A 28 -4.12 -26.23 0.91
CA LYS A 28 -4.80 -25.34 1.87
C LYS A 28 -4.10 -25.35 3.23
N SER A 29 -3.73 -26.53 3.73
CA SER A 29 -2.97 -26.67 4.99
C SER A 29 -1.58 -26.03 4.89
N ASN A 30 -0.89 -26.23 3.76
CA ASN A 30 0.42 -25.63 3.52
C ASN A 30 0.35 -24.10 3.40
N ALA A 31 -0.62 -23.56 2.68
CA ALA A 31 -0.86 -22.13 2.58
C ALA A 31 -1.08 -21.49 3.96
N ASN A 32 -1.88 -22.13 4.83
CA ASN A 32 -2.07 -21.67 6.21
C ASN A 32 -0.76 -21.67 7.03
N LYS A 33 0.10 -22.68 6.84
CA LYS A 33 1.42 -22.74 7.51
C LYS A 33 2.38 -21.67 6.97
N GLU A 34 2.39 -21.45 5.66
CA GLU A 34 3.17 -20.39 5.02
C GLU A 34 2.72 -19.01 5.49
N HIS A 35 1.41 -18.77 5.59
CA HIS A 35 0.88 -17.55 6.18
C HIS A 35 1.37 -17.31 7.61
N LYS A 36 1.33 -18.32 8.49
CA LYS A 36 1.85 -18.17 9.85
C LYS A 36 3.34 -17.84 9.89
N ARG A 37 4.15 -18.58 9.11
CA ARG A 37 5.60 -18.32 8.99
C ARG A 37 5.88 -16.92 8.45
N PHE A 38 5.06 -16.44 7.53
CA PHE A 38 5.16 -15.09 6.98
C PHE A 38 4.95 -14.04 8.08
N LEU A 39 3.93 -14.22 8.94
CA LEU A 39 3.66 -13.31 10.06
C LEU A 39 4.79 -13.34 11.10
N GLU A 40 5.32 -14.52 11.42
CA GLU A 40 6.49 -14.68 12.30
C GLU A 40 7.72 -13.96 11.73
N THR A 41 7.98 -14.12 10.42
CA THR A 41 9.09 -13.45 9.72
C THR A 41 8.91 -11.93 9.79
N LEU A 42 7.70 -11.43 9.54
CA LEU A 42 7.40 -10.01 9.58
C LEU A 42 7.57 -9.45 11.00
N GLY A 43 7.27 -10.24 12.04
CA GLY A 43 7.56 -9.90 13.43
C GLY A 43 9.05 -9.79 13.73
N LEU A 44 9.86 -10.74 13.28
CA LEU A 44 11.32 -10.68 13.42
C LEU A 44 11.90 -9.45 12.72
N LEU A 45 11.38 -9.11 11.53
CA LEU A 45 11.79 -7.91 10.82
C LEU A 45 11.46 -6.63 11.61
N ALA A 46 10.32 -6.58 12.30
CA ALA A 46 9.97 -5.45 13.15
C ALA A 46 11.00 -5.25 14.26
N GLU A 47 11.40 -6.33 14.91
CA GLU A 47 12.37 -6.32 16.00
C GLU A 47 13.77 -5.89 15.52
N VAL A 48 14.21 -6.43 14.38
CA VAL A 48 15.47 -6.00 13.74
C VAL A 48 15.40 -4.52 13.34
N TYR A 49 14.26 -4.06 12.82
CA TYR A 49 14.09 -2.65 12.49
C TYR A 49 14.27 -1.73 13.70
N ILE A 50 13.58 -2.06 14.78
CA ILE A 50 13.61 -1.31 16.03
C ILE A 50 15.04 -1.26 16.61
N THR A 51 15.70 -2.41 16.69
CA THR A 51 17.03 -2.50 17.30
C THR A 51 18.11 -1.84 16.45
N VAL A 52 18.18 -2.17 15.15
CA VAL A 52 19.27 -1.71 14.28
C VAL A 52 19.03 -0.29 13.78
N PHE A 53 17.82 0.03 13.34
CA PHE A 53 17.54 1.28 12.63
C PHE A 53 16.89 2.36 13.49
N VAL A 54 16.36 2.04 14.68
CA VAL A 54 15.85 3.06 15.61
C VAL A 54 16.82 3.28 16.76
N VAL A 55 17.16 2.21 17.50
CA VAL A 55 18.08 2.32 18.65
C VAL A 55 19.53 2.53 18.20
N GLY A 56 19.97 1.89 17.11
CA GLY A 56 21.31 2.03 16.56
C GLY A 56 21.70 3.48 16.25
N PRO A 57 20.94 4.24 15.44
CA PRO A 57 21.23 5.64 15.16
C PRO A 57 21.21 6.51 16.42
N LEU A 58 20.31 6.24 17.37
CA LEU A 58 20.29 6.96 18.64
C LEU A 58 21.60 6.79 19.42
N PHE A 59 22.05 5.55 19.57
CA PHE A 59 23.30 5.25 20.27
C PHE A 59 24.51 5.89 19.55
N LEU A 60 24.54 5.82 18.21
CA LEU A 60 25.55 6.49 17.40
C LEU A 60 25.50 8.01 17.57
N MET A 61 24.31 8.63 17.62
CA MET A 61 24.19 10.07 17.87
C MET A 61 24.81 10.45 19.21
N VAL A 62 24.51 9.72 20.29
CA VAL A 62 25.08 9.99 21.62
C VAL A 62 26.60 9.87 21.60
N ILE A 63 27.13 8.78 21.03
CA ILE A 63 28.58 8.57 20.95
C ILE A 63 29.25 9.68 20.13
N LEU A 64 28.71 10.02 18.96
CA LEU A 64 29.31 11.01 18.08
C LEU A 64 29.33 12.41 18.71
N VAL A 65 28.28 12.78 19.44
CA VAL A 65 28.27 14.04 20.20
C VAL A 65 29.38 14.05 21.26
N VAL A 66 29.53 12.95 22.02
CA VAL A 66 30.59 12.85 23.03
C VAL A 66 31.99 12.80 22.40
N MET A 67 32.15 12.17 21.23
CA MET A 67 33.44 12.05 20.57
C MET A 67 33.90 13.37 19.95
N ASN A 68 33.00 14.10 19.28
CA ASN A 68 33.29 15.42 18.73
C ASN A 68 33.69 16.42 19.82
N MET A 69 33.12 16.26 21.02
CA MET A 69 33.51 17.03 22.20
C MET A 69 34.98 16.78 22.61
N ILE A 70 35.44 15.53 22.58
CA ILE A 70 36.80 15.17 23.01
C ILE A 70 37.85 15.58 21.98
N ASP A 71 37.59 15.33 20.70
CA ASP A 71 38.57 15.50 19.62
C ASP A 71 38.54 16.91 19.00
N ASN A 72 37.61 17.78 19.43
CA ASN A 72 37.22 19.01 18.72
C ASN A 72 36.95 18.74 17.23
N GLY A 73 36.44 17.54 16.93
CA GLY A 73 36.04 17.15 15.59
C GLY A 73 34.77 17.92 15.18
N GLY A 74 34.72 18.39 13.93
CA GLY A 74 33.52 19.03 13.41
C GLY A 74 32.33 18.07 13.33
N PRO A 75 31.08 18.57 13.22
CA PRO A 75 29.86 17.77 13.19
C PRO A 75 29.70 16.86 11.96
N THR A 76 30.69 16.78 11.07
CA THR A 76 30.68 16.03 9.80
C THR A 76 30.20 14.58 9.95
N GLN A 77 30.61 13.88 11.01
CA GLN A 77 30.19 12.50 11.24
C GLN A 77 28.69 12.40 11.57
N LEU A 78 28.16 13.39 12.30
CA LEU A 78 26.74 13.48 12.63
C LEU A 78 25.91 13.80 11.37
N TYR A 79 26.40 14.67 10.47
CA TYR A 79 25.78 14.89 9.16
C TYR A 79 25.64 13.59 8.35
N ILE A 80 26.72 12.77 8.29
CA ILE A 80 26.71 11.49 7.57
C ILE A 80 25.69 10.53 8.18
N LEU A 81 25.59 10.49 9.52
CA LEU A 81 24.61 9.65 10.21
C LEU A 81 23.17 10.08 9.90
N VAL A 82 22.87 11.37 10.03
CA VAL A 82 21.51 11.91 9.91
C VAL A 82 21.02 11.89 8.46
N TYR A 83 21.80 12.40 7.52
CA TYR A 83 21.38 12.52 6.13
C TYR A 83 21.76 11.32 5.25
N GLY A 84 22.71 10.50 5.70
CA GLY A 84 23.14 9.29 4.99
C GLY A 84 22.56 8.02 5.61
N ALA A 85 23.03 7.67 6.81
CA ALA A 85 22.77 6.36 7.40
C ALA A 85 21.27 6.11 7.70
N ILE A 86 20.55 7.09 8.26
CA ILE A 86 19.11 6.94 8.57
C ILE A 86 18.27 6.73 7.28
N PRO A 87 18.33 7.62 6.26
CA PRO A 87 17.57 7.43 5.02
C PRO A 87 18.00 6.16 4.25
N PHE A 88 19.30 5.87 4.18
CA PHE A 88 19.79 4.70 3.47
C PHE A 88 19.39 3.40 4.18
N GLY A 89 19.49 3.36 5.50
CA GLY A 89 19.09 2.21 6.29
C GLY A 89 17.61 1.91 6.18
N THR A 90 16.76 2.94 6.27
CA THR A 90 15.32 2.79 6.07
C THR A 90 14.97 2.35 4.64
N MET A 91 15.67 2.85 3.62
CA MET A 91 15.47 2.44 2.23
C MET A 91 15.86 0.97 2.01
N ILE A 92 17.01 0.52 2.50
CA ILE A 92 17.44 -0.89 2.45
C ILE A 92 16.39 -1.77 3.11
N PHE A 93 15.94 -1.39 4.31
CA PHE A 93 14.95 -2.15 5.04
C PHE A 93 13.63 -2.25 4.26
N LEU A 94 13.16 -1.15 3.66
CA LEU A 94 11.96 -1.15 2.83
C LEU A 94 12.09 -2.05 1.59
N ILE A 95 13.26 -2.07 0.94
CA ILE A 95 13.53 -2.97 -0.20
C ILE A 95 13.52 -4.42 0.26
N PHE A 96 14.17 -4.73 1.38
CA PHE A 96 14.21 -6.08 1.95
C PHE A 96 12.79 -6.57 2.31
N LEU A 97 11.98 -5.68 2.89
CA LEU A 97 10.57 -5.94 3.17
C LEU A 97 9.76 -6.15 1.88
N ASP A 98 10.08 -5.45 0.77
CA ASP A 98 9.42 -5.68 -0.53
C ASP A 98 9.76 -7.06 -1.09
N MET A 99 11.03 -7.45 -0.99
CA MET A 99 11.51 -8.73 -1.50
C MET A 99 10.84 -9.89 -0.77
N LEU A 100 10.59 -9.77 0.53
CA LEU A 100 9.94 -10.81 1.34
C LEU A 100 8.40 -10.79 1.23
N THR A 101 7.80 -9.62 0.99
CA THR A 101 6.33 -9.47 0.89
C THR A 101 5.81 -9.64 -0.54
N GLY A 102 6.67 -9.42 -1.54
CA GLY A 102 6.32 -9.31 -2.96
C GLY A 102 5.67 -10.55 -3.56
N ASP A 103 5.98 -11.75 -3.05
CA ASP A 103 5.48 -13.02 -3.61
C ASP A 103 4.03 -13.34 -3.24
N VAL A 104 3.47 -12.73 -2.19
CA VAL A 104 2.15 -13.12 -1.65
C VAL A 104 1.02 -12.21 -2.15
N GLU A 105 1.31 -10.97 -2.55
CA GLU A 105 0.25 -9.94 -2.69
C GLU A 105 0.15 -9.29 -4.08
N LYS A 106 1.21 -9.36 -4.89
CA LYS A 106 1.21 -8.80 -6.25
C LYS A 106 1.05 -9.91 -7.28
N MET A 107 -0.16 -10.43 -7.43
CA MET A 107 -0.53 -11.04 -8.71
C MET A 107 -0.46 -9.96 -9.79
N PRO A 108 -0.08 -10.32 -11.03
CA PRO A 108 0.19 -9.34 -12.07
C PRO A 108 -1.02 -8.42 -12.17
N GLU A 109 -0.78 -7.12 -12.17
CA GLU A 109 -1.65 -6.24 -12.94
C GLU A 109 -1.59 -6.79 -14.36
N GLU A 110 -2.42 -7.77 -14.69
CA GLU A 110 -2.81 -7.97 -16.05
C GLU A 110 -3.35 -6.62 -16.43
N ARG A 111 -2.54 -5.89 -17.22
CA ARG A 111 -3.05 -4.86 -18.11
C ARG A 111 -4.32 -5.48 -18.63
N ILE A 112 -5.40 -4.77 -18.36
CA ILE A 112 -6.66 -4.92 -19.07
C ILE A 112 -6.25 -4.85 -20.55
N SER A 113 -5.86 -6.00 -21.11
CA SER A 113 -6.06 -6.28 -22.50
C SER A 113 -7.56 -6.25 -22.51
N ALA A 114 -8.09 -5.09 -22.92
CA ALA A 114 -9.49 -4.98 -23.28
C ALA A 114 -9.76 -6.29 -23.99
N ILE A 115 -10.64 -7.11 -23.44
CA ILE A 115 -11.14 -8.25 -24.19
C ILE A 115 -11.62 -7.58 -25.47
N LYS A 116 -10.81 -7.64 -26.54
CA LYS A 116 -11.35 -7.49 -27.87
C LYS A 116 -12.38 -8.60 -27.84
N PRO A 117 -13.67 -8.27 -27.95
CA PRO A 117 -14.66 -9.30 -28.09
C PRO A 117 -14.42 -9.92 -29.47
N ASP A 118 -13.34 -10.70 -29.62
CA ASP A 118 -13.25 -11.75 -30.61
C ASP A 118 -14.16 -12.86 -30.07
N SER A 119 -15.47 -12.55 -30.03
CA SER A 119 -16.51 -13.56 -29.91
C SER A 119 -16.51 -14.47 -31.14
N PHE A 120 -15.70 -14.16 -32.17
CA PHE A 120 -15.59 -14.92 -33.40
C PHE A 120 -14.16 -14.90 -33.94
N SER A 121 -13.30 -15.79 -33.44
CA SER A 121 -11.97 -16.08 -34.01
C SER A 121 -12.00 -16.48 -35.48
N ASP A 122 -13.16 -16.97 -35.93
CA ASP A 122 -13.34 -17.58 -37.25
C ASP A 122 -13.76 -16.57 -38.33
N ILE A 123 -14.04 -15.31 -37.95
CA ILE A 123 -14.38 -14.25 -38.88
C ILE A 123 -13.10 -13.56 -39.34
N LYS A 124 -12.77 -13.71 -40.63
CA LYS A 124 -11.69 -12.93 -41.25
C LYS A 124 -11.99 -11.44 -41.17
N VAL A 125 -11.30 -10.75 -40.26
CA VAL A 125 -11.28 -9.29 -40.22
C VAL A 125 -10.48 -8.79 -41.42
N LYS A 126 -11.02 -7.80 -42.16
CA LYS A 126 -10.29 -7.16 -43.26
C LYS A 126 -9.05 -6.45 -42.68
N PRO A 127 -7.87 -6.55 -43.30
CA PRO A 127 -6.72 -5.76 -42.89
C PRO A 127 -7.08 -4.27 -42.99
N PRO A 128 -6.66 -3.44 -42.02
CA PRO A 128 -6.96 -2.01 -42.04
C PRO A 128 -6.39 -1.35 -43.29
N THR A 129 -7.18 -0.52 -43.94
CA THR A 129 -6.76 0.33 -45.07
C THR A 129 -5.92 1.51 -44.54
N GLU A 130 -5.09 2.17 -45.36
CA GLU A 130 -4.39 3.41 -44.96
C GLU A 130 -5.35 4.49 -44.37
N LYS A 131 -6.57 4.58 -44.89
CA LYS A 131 -7.63 5.46 -44.35
C LYS A 131 -8.13 5.02 -42.97
N ASP A 132 -8.17 3.71 -42.72
CA ASP A 132 -8.57 3.16 -41.43
C ASP A 132 -7.47 3.42 -40.40
N GLU A 133 -6.19 3.34 -40.79
CA GLU A 133 -5.05 3.70 -39.93
C GLU A 133 -5.06 5.18 -39.56
N GLU A 134 -5.35 6.09 -40.50
CA GLU A 134 -5.52 7.52 -40.18
C GLU A 134 -6.70 7.77 -39.22
N LEU A 135 -7.82 7.08 -39.40
CA LEU A 135 -8.98 7.20 -38.52
C LEU A 135 -8.69 6.63 -37.13
N LEU A 136 -7.97 5.51 -37.05
CA LEU A 136 -7.51 4.93 -35.79
C LEU A 136 -6.56 5.88 -35.05
N MET A 137 -5.60 6.50 -35.76
CA MET A 137 -4.73 7.53 -35.17
C MET A 137 -5.53 8.73 -34.64
N LYS A 138 -6.53 9.21 -35.40
CA LYS A 138 -7.41 10.29 -34.94
C LYS A 138 -8.23 9.87 -33.72
N MET A 139 -8.79 8.67 -33.71
CA MET A 139 -9.52 8.13 -32.57
C MET A 139 -8.62 8.01 -31.33
N GLU A 140 -7.41 7.48 -31.46
CA GLU A 140 -6.44 7.42 -30.35
C GLU A 140 -6.07 8.81 -29.83
N PHE A 141 -5.89 9.78 -30.73
CA PHE A 141 -5.62 11.16 -30.34
C PHE A 141 -6.79 11.77 -29.58
N PHE A 142 -8.02 11.64 -30.10
CA PHE A 142 -9.22 12.11 -29.43
C PHE A 142 -9.47 11.38 -28.11
N GLU A 143 -9.19 10.08 -28.00
CA GLU A 143 -9.26 9.36 -26.74
C GLU A 143 -8.24 9.88 -25.73
N LYS A 144 -6.99 10.16 -26.14
CA LYS A 144 -5.97 10.78 -25.27
C LYS A 144 -6.43 12.15 -24.79
N VAL A 145 -6.93 12.99 -25.70
CA VAL A 145 -7.47 14.33 -25.39
C VAL A 145 -8.68 14.23 -24.47
N PHE A 146 -9.61 13.33 -24.74
CA PHE A 146 -10.81 13.14 -23.93
C PHE A 146 -10.47 12.59 -22.55
N ARG A 147 -9.45 11.73 -22.44
CA ARG A 147 -8.94 11.23 -21.16
C ARG A 147 -8.38 12.37 -20.31
N VAL A 148 -7.54 13.23 -20.89
CA VAL A 148 -7.00 14.41 -20.20
C VAL A 148 -8.12 15.38 -19.82
N LYS A 149 -9.05 15.65 -20.75
CA LYS A 149 -10.23 16.48 -20.51
C LYS A 149 -11.06 15.93 -19.35
N ASN A 150 -11.36 14.64 -19.34
CA ASN A 150 -12.22 14.05 -18.32
C ASN A 150 -11.57 14.08 -16.92
N VAL A 151 -10.24 13.94 -16.85
CA VAL A 151 -9.48 14.14 -15.60
C VAL A 151 -9.57 15.60 -15.12
N LEU A 152 -9.45 16.57 -16.03
CA LEU A 152 -9.49 17.99 -15.71
C LEU A 152 -10.89 18.47 -15.30
N PHE A 153 -11.94 18.00 -15.99
CA PHE A 153 -13.33 18.41 -15.73
C PHE A 153 -13.95 17.66 -14.54
N HIS A 154 -13.43 16.49 -14.16
CA HIS A 154 -13.90 15.72 -13.01
C HIS A 154 -12.74 15.26 -12.10
N PRO A 155 -11.98 16.21 -11.50
CA PRO A 155 -10.76 15.88 -10.76
C PRO A 155 -11.04 14.95 -9.59
N ILE A 156 -12.14 15.18 -8.85
CA ILE A 156 -12.51 14.37 -7.68
C ILE A 156 -12.84 12.92 -8.07
N ARG A 157 -13.55 12.69 -9.20
CA ARG A 157 -13.85 11.31 -9.65
C ARG A 157 -12.58 10.60 -10.13
N ALA A 158 -11.72 11.30 -10.86
CA ALA A 158 -10.43 10.74 -11.29
C ALA A 158 -9.54 10.37 -10.10
N MET A 159 -9.47 11.23 -9.07
CA MET A 159 -8.71 10.99 -7.83
C MET A 159 -9.29 9.83 -7.00
N LEU A 160 -10.62 9.66 -6.99
CA LEU A 160 -11.28 8.52 -6.33
C LEU A 160 -11.05 7.17 -7.03
N ASP A 161 -10.82 7.18 -8.34
CA ASP A 161 -10.57 5.97 -9.13
C ASP A 161 -9.09 5.59 -9.21
N ARG A 162 -8.18 6.57 -9.09
CA ARG A 162 -6.72 6.39 -8.98
C ARG A 162 -6.12 7.51 -8.10
N PRO A 163 -5.76 7.22 -6.84
CA PRO A 163 -5.22 8.20 -5.88
C PRO A 163 -3.95 8.90 -6.35
N VAL A 164 -3.14 8.26 -7.21
CA VAL A 164 -1.91 8.84 -7.77
C VAL A 164 -2.19 10.15 -8.52
N TYR A 165 -3.37 10.32 -9.10
CA TYR A 165 -3.75 11.58 -9.75
C TYR A 165 -3.91 12.75 -8.76
N ALA A 166 -3.95 12.50 -7.46
CA ALA A 166 -3.92 13.56 -6.47
C ALA A 166 -2.65 14.42 -6.57
N PHE A 167 -1.52 13.81 -6.90
CA PHE A 167 -0.24 14.51 -7.09
C PHE A 167 -0.24 15.48 -8.27
N ILE A 168 -1.12 15.30 -9.26
CA ILE A 168 -1.22 16.24 -10.40
C ILE A 168 -1.63 17.64 -9.92
N ILE A 169 -2.47 17.72 -8.88
CA ILE A 169 -2.94 18.99 -8.32
C ILE A 169 -2.11 19.39 -7.10
N SER A 170 -1.80 18.44 -6.21
CA SER A 170 -1.09 18.75 -4.97
C SER A 170 0.39 19.09 -5.20
N ALA A 171 1.07 18.47 -6.17
CA ALA A 171 2.49 18.71 -6.38
C ALA A 171 2.81 20.12 -6.95
N PRO A 172 2.10 20.64 -7.98
CA PRO A 172 2.31 22.01 -8.44
C PRO A 172 1.95 23.05 -7.37
N LEU A 173 0.92 22.78 -6.57
CA LEU A 173 0.49 23.68 -5.49
C LEU A 173 1.51 23.70 -4.35
N ALA A 174 2.04 22.54 -3.97
CA ALA A 174 3.12 22.40 -2.99
C ALA A 174 4.42 23.06 -3.48
N LEU A 175 4.83 22.79 -4.73
CA LEU A 175 6.01 23.43 -5.35
C LEU A 175 5.83 24.94 -5.47
N GLY A 176 4.66 25.42 -5.89
CA GLY A 176 4.36 26.85 -5.98
C GLY A 176 4.44 27.54 -4.63
N TYR A 177 3.91 26.92 -3.58
CA TYR A 177 4.05 27.39 -2.20
C TYR A 177 5.53 27.45 -1.77
N PHE A 178 6.27 26.35 -1.95
CA PHE A 178 7.68 26.26 -1.59
C PHE A 178 8.54 27.30 -2.32
N ILE A 179 8.37 27.43 -3.63
CA ILE A 179 9.08 28.43 -4.45
C ILE A 179 8.71 29.85 -3.99
N SER A 180 7.44 30.12 -3.71
CA SER A 180 7.01 31.45 -3.23
C SER A 180 7.62 31.81 -1.88
N ALA A 181 7.75 30.83 -0.98
CA ALA A 181 8.40 30.99 0.31
C ALA A 181 9.91 31.23 0.14
N PHE A 182 10.55 30.41 -0.70
CA PHE A 182 11.98 30.50 -1.02
C PHE A 182 12.35 31.86 -1.65
N LEU A 183 11.50 32.40 -2.54
CA LEU A 183 11.74 33.72 -3.15
C LEU A 183 11.54 34.88 -2.17
N LYS A 184 10.60 34.77 -1.22
CA LYS A 184 10.34 35.84 -0.23
C LYS A 184 11.41 35.91 0.84
N HIS A 185 11.91 34.77 1.30
CA HIS A 185 12.91 34.68 2.37
C HIS A 185 14.32 34.41 1.83
N ARG A 186 14.69 34.98 0.67
CA ARG A 186 15.97 34.69 -0.01
C ARG A 186 17.14 34.59 1.00
N PRO A 187 17.79 33.42 1.12
CA PRO A 187 18.77 33.15 2.16
C PRO A 187 20.12 33.74 1.77
N TYR A 188 20.30 35.05 1.93
CA TYR A 188 21.54 35.72 1.51
C TYR A 188 22.33 36.41 2.64
N TYR A 189 21.90 36.26 3.90
CA TYR A 189 22.60 36.92 5.02
C TYR A 189 22.88 36.06 6.26
N GLY A 190 22.46 34.78 6.31
CA GLY A 190 22.68 33.88 7.45
C GLY A 190 23.55 32.66 7.12
N GLY A 191 24.18 32.07 8.14
CA GLY A 191 24.92 30.81 8.03
C GLY A 191 24.03 29.60 7.69
N PHE A 192 24.62 28.39 7.61
CA PHE A 192 23.90 27.15 7.29
C PHE A 192 22.68 26.91 8.21
N VAL A 193 22.85 27.12 9.51
CA VAL A 193 21.83 26.86 10.54
C VAL A 193 20.60 27.76 10.40
N GLU A 194 20.81 29.05 10.15
CA GLU A 194 19.73 30.04 10.01
C GLU A 194 18.95 29.84 8.70
N THR A 195 19.65 29.42 7.65
CA THR A 195 19.00 29.05 6.37
C THR A 195 18.20 27.76 6.51
N ALA A 196 18.75 26.74 7.19
CA ALA A 196 18.08 25.46 7.36
C ALA A 196 16.81 25.58 8.23
N SER A 197 16.91 26.20 9.41
CA SER A 197 15.76 26.37 10.33
C SER A 197 14.58 27.12 9.69
N THR A 198 14.84 28.18 8.92
CA THR A 198 13.78 28.92 8.22
C THR A 198 13.16 28.10 7.09
N LEU A 199 13.94 27.25 6.40
CA LEU A 199 13.42 26.36 5.36
C LEU A 199 12.58 25.22 5.91
N ASP A 200 12.89 24.72 7.11
CA ASP A 200 12.24 23.55 7.70
C ASP A 200 10.73 23.75 7.89
N ASP A 201 10.30 24.92 8.35
CA ASP A 201 8.89 25.28 8.47
C ASP A 201 8.16 25.21 7.12
N TYR A 202 8.79 25.73 6.07
CA TYR A 202 8.22 25.70 4.72
C TYR A 202 8.23 24.29 4.13
N ILE A 203 9.27 23.49 4.40
CA ILE A 203 9.34 22.09 3.96
C ILE A 203 8.23 21.28 4.63
N TYR A 204 8.00 21.47 5.93
CA TYR A 204 6.94 20.78 6.66
C TYR A 204 5.54 21.11 6.12
N VAL A 205 5.23 22.40 5.89
CA VAL A 205 3.95 22.80 5.29
C VAL A 205 3.80 22.26 3.86
N THR A 206 4.88 22.27 3.08
CA THR A 206 4.91 21.70 1.72
C THR A 206 4.60 20.20 1.73
N LEU A 207 5.16 19.46 2.68
CA LEU A 207 4.89 18.04 2.89
C LEU A 207 3.42 17.76 3.21
N LEU A 208 2.81 18.55 4.10
CA LEU A 208 1.38 18.43 4.44
C LEU A 208 0.50 18.64 3.21
N VAL A 209 0.73 19.73 2.47
CA VAL A 209 -0.04 20.05 1.26
C VAL A 209 0.12 18.97 0.18
N LEU A 210 1.32 18.40 0.05
CA LEU A 210 1.62 17.36 -0.93
C LEU A 210 0.92 16.03 -0.59
N PHE A 211 1.03 15.56 0.66
CA PHE A 211 0.65 14.21 1.04
C PHE A 211 -0.78 14.07 1.58
N ILE A 212 -1.37 15.09 2.23
CA ILE A 212 -2.73 14.99 2.80
C ILE A 212 -3.78 14.60 1.75
N PRO A 213 -3.86 15.25 0.57
CA PRO A 213 -4.87 14.89 -0.42
C PRO A 213 -4.70 13.44 -0.88
N TYR A 214 -3.46 13.03 -1.16
CA TYR A 214 -3.14 11.67 -1.56
C TYR A 214 -3.58 10.63 -0.51
N ILE A 215 -3.23 10.87 0.76
CA ILE A 215 -3.59 9.98 1.88
C ILE A 215 -5.11 9.80 1.98
N ILE A 216 -5.88 10.89 1.87
CA ILE A 216 -7.34 10.85 1.94
C ILE A 216 -7.92 10.00 0.80
N PHE A 217 -7.53 10.26 -0.45
CA PHE A 217 -8.07 9.51 -1.59
C PHE A 217 -7.65 8.05 -1.57
N HIS A 218 -6.40 7.76 -1.19
CA HIS A 218 -5.91 6.39 -1.04
C HIS A 218 -6.69 5.62 0.04
N GLU A 219 -6.89 6.21 1.21
CA GLU A 219 -7.65 5.57 2.29
C GLU A 219 -9.13 5.34 1.91
N LEU A 220 -9.74 6.24 1.14
CA LEU A 220 -11.10 6.04 0.62
C LEU A 220 -11.18 4.88 -0.39
N GLU A 221 -10.17 4.74 -1.26
CA GLU A 221 -10.09 3.61 -2.21
C GLU A 221 -9.92 2.29 -1.46
N VAL A 222 -8.98 2.22 -0.50
CA VAL A 222 -8.75 1.01 0.31
C VAL A 222 -10.01 0.62 1.09
N ARG A 223 -10.70 1.57 1.71
CA ARG A 223 -11.97 1.31 2.41
C ARG A 223 -13.05 0.80 1.48
N LYS A 224 -13.16 1.36 0.27
CA LYS A 224 -14.10 0.91 -0.76
C LYS A 224 -13.82 -0.54 -1.16
N MET A 225 -12.56 -0.88 -1.43
CA MET A 225 -12.16 -2.25 -1.79
C MET A 225 -12.46 -3.23 -0.67
N ARG A 226 -12.06 -2.91 0.58
CA ARG A 226 -12.31 -3.75 1.75
C ARG A 226 -13.80 -4.04 1.98
N GLN A 227 -14.65 -3.02 1.84
CA GLN A 227 -16.11 -3.18 1.94
C GLN A 227 -16.71 -4.09 0.85
N ILE A 228 -16.08 -4.18 -0.32
CA ILE A 228 -16.49 -5.10 -1.37
C ILE A 228 -16.02 -6.52 -1.03
N GLU A 229 -14.73 -6.69 -0.71
CA GLU A 229 -14.15 -7.99 -0.34
C GLU A 229 -14.88 -8.62 0.84
N ASP A 230 -15.21 -7.86 1.89
CA ASP A 230 -15.89 -8.37 3.07
C ASP A 230 -17.28 -8.97 2.79
N GLN A 231 -17.93 -8.56 1.69
CA GLN A 231 -19.29 -8.98 1.30
C GLN A 231 -19.28 -10.12 0.26
N VAL A 232 -18.15 -10.36 -0.41
CA VAL A 232 -18.05 -11.36 -1.48
C VAL A 232 -18.27 -12.79 -0.96
N PRO A 233 -17.67 -13.24 0.16
CA PRO A 233 -17.95 -14.58 0.70
C PRO A 233 -19.43 -14.80 1.01
N GLU A 234 -20.11 -13.81 1.58
CA GLU A 234 -21.54 -13.88 1.88
C GLU A 234 -22.38 -13.94 0.61
N PHE A 235 -22.04 -13.15 -0.42
CA PHE A 235 -22.66 -13.24 -1.74
C PHE A 235 -22.53 -14.65 -2.34
N LEU A 236 -21.31 -15.22 -2.30
CA LEU A 236 -21.02 -16.54 -2.84
C LEU A 236 -21.70 -17.66 -2.05
N LYS A 237 -21.72 -17.59 -0.70
CA LYS A 237 -22.43 -18.54 0.16
C LYS A 237 -23.92 -18.57 -0.16
N ARG A 238 -24.57 -17.39 -0.26
CA ARG A 238 -25.99 -17.32 -0.65
C ARG A 238 -26.24 -17.85 -2.04
N LEU A 239 -25.36 -17.53 -2.99
CA LEU A 239 -25.47 -18.01 -4.36
C LEU A 239 -25.39 -19.54 -4.41
N SER A 240 -24.44 -20.13 -3.67
CA SER A 240 -24.30 -21.59 -3.51
C SER A 240 -25.56 -22.19 -2.92
N SER A 241 -26.07 -21.65 -1.80
CA SER A 241 -27.26 -22.17 -1.13
C SER A 241 -28.49 -22.15 -2.02
N ILE A 242 -28.71 -21.07 -2.78
CA ILE A 242 -29.86 -20.96 -3.69
C ILE A 242 -29.70 -21.91 -4.87
N ASN A 243 -28.52 -21.94 -5.50
CA ASN A 243 -28.27 -22.85 -6.62
C ASN A 243 -28.40 -24.33 -6.22
N GLY A 244 -27.98 -24.68 -5.00
CA GLY A 244 -28.13 -26.03 -4.42
C GLY A 244 -29.57 -26.50 -4.27
N THR A 245 -30.56 -25.61 -4.37
CA THR A 245 -31.99 -25.98 -4.43
C THR A 245 -32.48 -26.33 -5.84
N GLY A 246 -31.58 -26.32 -6.84
CA GLY A 246 -31.91 -26.56 -8.25
C GLY A 246 -32.27 -25.31 -9.04
N ILE A 247 -32.16 -24.11 -8.44
CA ILE A 247 -32.40 -22.84 -9.12
C ILE A 247 -31.21 -22.51 -10.04
N LEU A 248 -31.51 -22.12 -11.29
CA LEU A 248 -30.52 -21.72 -12.28
C LEU A 248 -29.66 -20.55 -11.79
N LEU A 249 -28.39 -20.53 -12.20
CA LEU A 249 -27.42 -19.51 -11.77
C LEU A 249 -27.92 -18.07 -11.99
N ALA A 250 -28.54 -17.80 -13.14
CA ALA A 250 -29.10 -16.49 -13.49
C ALA A 250 -30.13 -16.01 -12.46
N ASP A 251 -31.06 -16.89 -12.09
CA ASP A 251 -32.12 -16.60 -11.12
C ASP A 251 -31.56 -16.53 -9.70
N ALA A 252 -30.58 -17.38 -9.36
CA ALA A 252 -29.90 -17.34 -8.07
C ALA A 252 -29.17 -16.00 -7.86
N ILE A 253 -28.51 -15.45 -8.90
CA ILE A 253 -27.91 -14.11 -8.87
C ILE A 253 -29.01 -13.05 -8.70
N ALA A 254 -30.15 -13.18 -9.41
CA ALA A 254 -31.26 -12.24 -9.32
C ALA A 254 -31.93 -12.20 -7.94
N ILE A 255 -32.11 -13.36 -7.30
CA ILE A 255 -32.62 -13.47 -5.92
C ILE A 255 -31.62 -12.86 -4.94
N THR A 256 -30.33 -13.18 -5.09
CA THR A 256 -29.27 -12.66 -4.21
C THR A 256 -29.15 -11.13 -4.30
N ALA A 257 -29.40 -10.53 -5.47
CA ALA A 257 -29.38 -9.08 -5.68
C ALA A 257 -30.40 -8.30 -4.81
N GLN A 258 -31.44 -8.97 -4.31
CA GLN A 258 -32.41 -8.36 -3.40
C GLN A 258 -31.88 -8.25 -1.96
N SER A 259 -30.91 -9.09 -1.60
CA SER A 259 -30.29 -9.10 -0.28
C SER A 259 -29.47 -7.83 0.00
N ASN A 260 -29.21 -7.55 1.28
CA ASN A 260 -28.36 -6.44 1.68
C ASN A 260 -26.87 -6.80 1.53
N MET A 261 -26.28 -6.46 0.38
CA MET A 261 -24.87 -6.73 0.05
C MET A 261 -23.99 -5.46 0.12
N GLY A 262 -24.38 -4.47 0.93
CA GLY A 262 -23.62 -3.23 1.08
C GLY A 262 -23.28 -2.56 -0.26
N ARG A 263 -21.99 -2.24 -0.49
CA ARG A 263 -21.51 -1.64 -1.75
C ARG A 263 -21.65 -2.58 -2.95
N LEU A 264 -21.54 -3.89 -2.73
CA LEU A 264 -21.60 -4.92 -3.76
C LEU A 264 -23.00 -5.01 -4.39
N LYS A 265 -24.05 -4.63 -3.67
CA LYS A 265 -25.45 -4.63 -4.14
C LYS A 265 -25.63 -3.90 -5.48
N SER A 266 -24.97 -2.75 -5.63
CA SER A 266 -25.07 -1.94 -6.86
C SER A 266 -24.50 -2.67 -8.08
N GLU A 267 -23.38 -3.37 -7.89
CA GLU A 267 -22.72 -4.13 -8.95
C GLU A 267 -23.45 -5.44 -9.26
N ILE A 268 -23.98 -6.14 -8.25
CA ILE A 268 -24.83 -7.34 -8.48
C ILE A 268 -26.09 -6.95 -9.26
N LYS A 269 -26.75 -5.83 -8.91
CA LYS A 269 -27.93 -5.35 -9.65
C LYS A 269 -27.62 -5.04 -11.11
N ARG A 270 -26.44 -4.48 -11.39
CA ARG A 270 -25.96 -4.28 -12.77
C ARG A 270 -25.76 -5.61 -13.49
N THR A 271 -25.16 -6.60 -12.83
CA THR A 271 -25.02 -7.96 -13.40
C THR A 271 -26.37 -8.59 -13.73
N VAL A 272 -27.39 -8.42 -12.87
CA VAL A 272 -28.75 -8.89 -13.15
C VAL A 272 -29.37 -8.13 -14.33
N ALA A 273 -29.12 -6.83 -14.46
CA ALA A 273 -29.58 -6.05 -15.60
C ALA A 273 -28.90 -6.52 -16.90
N ASP A 274 -27.60 -6.81 -16.87
CA ASP A 274 -26.85 -7.38 -17.99
C ASP A 274 -27.50 -8.70 -18.44
N ILE A 275 -27.78 -9.61 -17.50
CA ILE A 275 -28.43 -10.92 -17.78
C ILE A 275 -29.82 -10.71 -18.40
N ARG A 276 -30.64 -9.81 -17.84
CA ARG A 276 -31.98 -9.48 -18.35
C ARG A 276 -31.95 -8.87 -19.75
N TRP A 277 -30.89 -8.16 -20.11
CA TRP A 277 -30.69 -7.56 -21.44
C TRP A 277 -30.14 -8.56 -22.47
N ASN A 278 -30.44 -9.85 -22.28
CA ASN A 278 -30.07 -10.97 -23.16
C ASN A 278 -28.54 -11.17 -23.31
N SER A 279 -27.74 -10.80 -22.30
CA SER A 279 -26.34 -11.22 -22.25
C SER A 279 -26.24 -12.64 -21.66
N ASN A 280 -25.28 -13.42 -22.16
CA ASN A 280 -24.94 -14.72 -21.58
C ASN A 280 -24.51 -14.52 -20.11
N VAL A 281 -24.97 -15.37 -19.18
CA VAL A 281 -24.58 -15.34 -17.76
C VAL A 281 -23.06 -15.34 -17.59
N VAL A 282 -22.35 -16.12 -18.41
CA VAL A 282 -20.88 -16.17 -18.41
C VAL A 282 -20.29 -14.81 -18.78
N GLU A 283 -20.85 -14.12 -19.77
CA GLU A 283 -20.42 -12.79 -20.20
C GLU A 283 -20.78 -11.72 -19.16
N ALA A 284 -21.94 -11.82 -18.52
CA ALA A 284 -22.33 -10.94 -17.42
C ALA A 284 -21.39 -11.10 -16.21
N LEU A 285 -20.96 -12.33 -15.88
CA LEU A 285 -19.97 -12.60 -14.83
C LEU A 285 -18.59 -12.06 -15.19
N LYS A 286 -18.13 -12.17 -16.45
CA LYS A 286 -16.88 -11.54 -16.91
C LYS A 286 -16.92 -10.01 -16.84
N ARG A 287 -18.07 -9.41 -17.16
CA ARG A 287 -18.26 -7.96 -16.98
C ARG A 287 -18.31 -7.57 -15.51
N PHE A 288 -18.89 -8.42 -14.66
CA PHE A 288 -18.90 -8.22 -13.21
C PHE A 288 -17.49 -8.30 -12.61
N GLU A 289 -16.69 -9.28 -13.07
CA GLU A 289 -15.26 -9.41 -12.80
C GLU A 289 -14.52 -8.11 -13.14
N PHE A 290 -14.76 -7.55 -14.33
CA PHE A 290 -14.10 -6.31 -14.77
C PHE A 290 -14.47 -5.07 -13.93
N ARG A 291 -15.69 -5.03 -13.38
CA ARG A 291 -16.16 -3.91 -12.55
C ARG A 291 -15.57 -3.95 -11.14
N ILE A 292 -15.21 -5.13 -10.64
CA ILE A 292 -14.67 -5.32 -9.29
C ILE A 292 -13.15 -5.51 -9.34
N ARG A 293 -12.41 -4.54 -8.81
CA ARG A 293 -10.94 -4.49 -8.84
C ARG A 293 -10.27 -5.24 -7.69
N THR A 294 -10.80 -6.38 -7.26
CA THR A 294 -10.23 -7.14 -6.14
C THR A 294 -9.88 -8.55 -6.57
N ASN A 295 -8.71 -9.03 -6.16
CA ASN A 295 -8.14 -10.30 -6.63
C ASN A 295 -9.00 -11.50 -6.26
N MET A 296 -9.45 -11.55 -5.00
CA MET A 296 -10.34 -12.59 -4.49
C MET A 296 -11.62 -12.71 -5.34
N THR A 297 -12.32 -11.58 -5.53
CA THR A 297 -13.58 -11.56 -6.27
C THR A 297 -13.37 -11.92 -7.73
N ARG A 298 -12.30 -11.42 -8.34
CA ARG A 298 -11.95 -11.72 -9.72
C ARG A 298 -11.80 -13.22 -9.93
N ARG A 299 -10.92 -13.86 -9.15
CA ARG A 299 -10.67 -15.32 -9.18
C ARG A 299 -11.95 -16.11 -8.92
N SER A 300 -12.73 -15.75 -7.90
CA SER A 300 -13.99 -16.42 -7.59
C SER A 300 -14.98 -16.37 -8.75
N LEU A 301 -15.17 -15.19 -9.36
CA LEU A 301 -16.10 -15.00 -10.48
C LEU A 301 -15.62 -15.72 -11.74
N THR A 302 -14.32 -15.68 -12.05
CA THR A 302 -13.75 -16.41 -13.20
C THR A 302 -13.95 -17.91 -13.06
N LEU A 303 -13.71 -18.48 -11.87
CA LEU A 303 -13.90 -19.91 -11.61
C LEU A 303 -15.37 -20.32 -11.78
N ILE A 304 -16.30 -19.51 -11.27
CA ILE A 304 -17.74 -19.76 -11.42
C ILE A 304 -18.17 -19.65 -12.88
N ALA A 305 -17.67 -18.64 -13.61
CA ALA A 305 -17.96 -18.45 -15.03
C ALA A 305 -17.45 -19.64 -15.87
N LYS A 306 -16.23 -20.13 -15.59
CA LYS A 306 -15.64 -21.26 -16.31
C LYS A 306 -16.30 -22.60 -15.98
N ALA A 307 -16.76 -22.77 -14.73
CA ALA A 307 -17.54 -23.93 -14.33
C ALA A 307 -18.91 -23.94 -15.01
N SER A 308 -19.59 -22.80 -15.05
CA SER A 308 -20.91 -22.65 -15.70
C SER A 308 -20.87 -22.87 -17.22
N GLU A 309 -19.70 -22.74 -17.86
CA GLU A 309 -19.52 -23.06 -19.28
C GLU A 309 -19.43 -24.59 -19.51
N SER A 310 -18.95 -25.34 -18.51
CA SER A 310 -18.64 -26.76 -18.63
C SER A 310 -19.73 -27.68 -18.08
N THR A 311 -20.50 -27.24 -17.08
CA THR A 311 -21.49 -28.08 -16.37
C THR A 311 -22.73 -27.25 -15.95
N GLY A 312 -23.88 -27.92 -15.83
CA GLY A 312 -25.11 -27.33 -15.29
C GLY A 312 -25.26 -27.45 -13.76
N ASP A 313 -24.52 -28.37 -13.12
CA ASP A 313 -24.48 -28.54 -11.66
C ASP A 313 -23.18 -27.94 -11.12
N ILE A 314 -23.25 -26.65 -10.81
CA ILE A 314 -22.11 -25.87 -10.34
C ILE A 314 -22.19 -25.58 -8.83
N HIS A 315 -23.18 -26.14 -8.12
CA HIS A 315 -23.38 -25.89 -6.70
C HIS A 315 -22.10 -26.19 -5.90
N GLN A 316 -21.51 -27.36 -6.14
CA GLN A 316 -20.30 -27.80 -5.44
C GLN A 316 -19.09 -26.89 -5.74
N VAL A 317 -19.01 -26.35 -6.96
CA VAL A 317 -17.97 -25.39 -7.34
C VAL A 317 -18.18 -24.05 -6.63
N ILE A 318 -19.40 -23.49 -6.66
CA ILE A 318 -19.71 -22.23 -5.97
C ILE A 318 -19.47 -22.39 -4.46
N SER A 319 -19.85 -23.52 -3.86
CA SER A 319 -19.60 -23.80 -2.45
C SER A 319 -18.11 -23.80 -2.12
N THR A 320 -17.30 -24.48 -2.94
CA THR A 320 -15.83 -24.53 -2.74
C THR A 320 -15.22 -23.14 -2.86
N VAL A 321 -15.66 -22.33 -3.83
CA VAL A 321 -15.18 -20.95 -4.01
C VAL A 321 -15.65 -20.04 -2.88
N ALA A 322 -16.84 -20.27 -2.33
CA ALA A 322 -17.37 -19.53 -1.19
C ALA A 322 -16.57 -19.83 0.10
N ASP A 323 -16.22 -21.10 0.33
CA ASP A 323 -15.38 -21.51 1.46
C ASP A 323 -13.96 -20.97 1.34
N ASP A 324 -13.38 -20.98 0.14
CA ASP A 324 -12.07 -20.38 -0.15
C ASP A 324 -12.06 -18.87 0.14
N ALA A 325 -13.09 -18.15 -0.34
CA ALA A 325 -13.23 -16.72 -0.09
C ALA A 325 -13.44 -16.39 1.40
N ASP A 326 -14.14 -17.23 2.15
CA ASP A 326 -14.34 -17.07 3.60
C ASP A 326 -13.03 -17.26 4.37
N ILE A 327 -12.23 -18.24 3.96
CA ILE A 327 -10.90 -18.50 4.55
C ILE A 327 -9.94 -17.37 4.24
N GLU A 328 -9.90 -16.89 2.99
CA GLU A 328 -9.06 -15.74 2.62
C GLU A 328 -9.45 -14.49 3.44
N LYS A 329 -10.76 -14.24 3.61
CA LYS A 329 -11.25 -13.14 4.46
C LYS A 329 -10.80 -13.28 5.92
N ASN A 330 -10.91 -14.48 6.49
CA ASN A 330 -10.50 -14.72 7.88
C ASN A 330 -8.99 -14.59 8.05
N LEU A 331 -8.19 -15.14 7.12
CA LEU A 331 -6.73 -14.99 7.10
C LEU A 331 -6.31 -13.53 6.98
N LYS A 332 -6.95 -12.74 6.10
CA LYS A 332 -6.71 -11.29 6.00
C LYS A 332 -7.01 -10.57 7.30
N LYS A 333 -8.10 -10.94 7.98
CA LYS A 333 -8.48 -10.36 9.27
C LYS A 333 -7.46 -10.70 10.35
N GLU A 334 -7.06 -11.96 10.48
CA GLU A 334 -6.02 -12.43 11.40
C GLU A 334 -4.70 -11.70 11.16
N ARG A 335 -4.22 -11.69 9.91
CA ARG A 335 -3.02 -10.93 9.52
C ARG A 335 -3.11 -9.46 9.90
N SER A 336 -4.24 -8.81 9.67
CA SER A 336 -4.39 -7.39 10.00
C SER A 336 -4.34 -7.13 11.51
N ALA A 337 -4.82 -8.06 12.33
CA ALA A 337 -4.78 -7.96 13.78
C ALA A 337 -3.36 -8.19 14.32
N GLU A 338 -2.67 -9.21 13.81
CA GLU A 338 -1.26 -9.45 14.18
C GLU A 338 -0.36 -8.29 13.72
N MET A 339 -0.56 -7.79 12.49
CA MET A 339 0.22 -6.66 11.98
C MET A 339 -0.06 -5.35 12.69
N PHE A 340 -1.28 -5.14 13.19
CA PHE A 340 -1.59 -3.97 14.00
C PHE A 340 -0.70 -3.87 15.25
N ILE A 341 -0.37 -5.01 15.88
CA ILE A 341 0.51 -5.05 17.06
C ILE A 341 1.90 -4.54 16.69
N TYR A 342 2.48 -4.99 15.57
CA TYR A 342 3.82 -4.54 15.16
C TYR A 342 3.85 -3.08 14.73
N VAL A 343 2.81 -2.59 14.04
CA VAL A 343 2.66 -1.15 13.74
C VAL A 343 2.63 -0.32 15.02
N PHE A 344 1.91 -0.79 16.04
CA PHE A 344 1.84 -0.14 17.34
C PHE A 344 3.20 -0.12 18.04
N ILE A 345 3.95 -1.22 18.04
CA ILE A 345 5.29 -1.27 18.63
C ILE A 345 6.22 -0.26 17.94
N ILE A 346 6.22 -0.18 16.60
CA ILE A 346 7.03 0.81 15.87
C ILE A 346 6.70 2.24 16.31
N PHE A 347 5.41 2.54 16.53
CA PHE A 347 4.99 3.85 17.02
C PHE A 347 5.51 4.15 18.44
N VAL A 348 5.44 3.16 19.34
CA VAL A 348 5.97 3.28 20.70
C VAL A 348 7.48 3.50 20.68
N THR A 349 8.22 2.72 19.90
CA THR A 349 9.67 2.89 19.76
C THR A 349 10.03 4.25 19.19
N PHE A 350 9.29 4.73 18.18
CA PHE A 350 9.49 6.08 17.65
C PHE A 350 9.25 7.16 18.72
N CYS A 351 8.21 7.02 19.55
CA CYS A 351 7.97 7.96 20.65
C CYS A 351 9.12 7.93 21.68
N VAL A 352 9.64 6.75 22.01
CA VAL A 352 10.79 6.60 22.91
C VAL A 352 12.03 7.27 22.32
N PHE A 353 12.30 7.03 21.03
CA PHE A 353 13.37 7.69 20.30
C PHE A 353 13.21 9.22 20.35
N LEU A 354 12.02 9.72 20.05
CA LEU A 354 11.72 11.16 20.07
C LEU A 354 11.97 11.76 21.45
N VAL A 355 11.49 11.12 22.53
CA VAL A 355 11.72 11.58 23.91
C VAL A 355 13.21 11.63 24.24
N ILE A 356 13.99 10.62 23.85
CA ILE A 356 15.43 10.61 24.12
C ILE A 356 16.15 11.71 23.33
N VAL A 357 15.84 11.86 22.05
CA VAL A 357 16.42 12.92 21.20
C VAL A 357 16.05 14.30 21.77
N TYR A 358 14.80 14.49 22.22
CA TYR A 358 14.37 15.71 22.89
C TYR A 358 15.16 15.98 24.17
N VAL A 359 15.30 14.98 25.06
CA VAL A 359 16.07 15.15 26.30
C VAL A 359 17.52 15.48 26.01
N LEU A 360 18.11 14.84 25.00
CA LEU A 360 19.47 15.14 24.56
C LEU A 360 19.57 16.58 24.02
N ALA A 361 18.65 17.01 23.17
CA ALA A 361 18.67 18.35 22.60
C ALA A 361 18.41 19.46 23.62
N ALA A 362 17.46 19.26 24.54
CA ALA A 362 17.02 20.29 25.49
C ALA A 362 17.88 20.37 26.76
N PHE A 363 18.42 19.25 27.25
CA PHE A 363 19.18 19.23 28.51
C PHE A 363 20.66 18.91 28.33
N PHE A 364 20.98 17.96 27.45
CA PHE A 364 22.36 17.50 27.30
C PHE A 364 23.20 18.48 26.48
N LEU A 365 22.78 18.85 25.26
CA LEU A 365 23.57 19.74 24.41
C LEU A 365 23.87 21.11 25.05
N PRO A 366 22.89 21.81 25.68
CA PRO A 366 23.18 23.10 26.32
C PRO A 366 24.14 22.99 27.51
N ALA A 367 24.14 21.85 28.22
CA ALA A 367 25.09 21.59 29.29
C ALA A 367 26.53 21.40 28.76
N LEU A 368 26.70 21.01 27.49
CA LEU A 368 28.01 20.86 26.85
C LEU A 368 28.58 22.17 26.31
N ASP A 369 27.74 23.14 25.96
CA ASP A 369 28.14 24.44 25.42
C ASP A 369 28.85 25.35 26.45
N GLY A 370 29.01 24.88 27.69
CA GLY A 370 29.79 25.58 28.73
C GLY A 370 29.15 26.86 29.27
N SER A 371 27.88 27.15 28.93
CA SER A 371 27.11 28.31 29.42
C SER A 371 26.95 28.36 30.96
N SER A 372 27.25 27.26 31.65
CA SER A 372 27.29 27.15 33.11
C SER A 372 28.71 27.09 33.72
N ASN A 373 29.77 26.84 32.93
CA ASN A 373 31.15 26.73 33.40
C ASN A 373 32.18 27.09 32.30
N SER A 374 32.80 28.27 32.42
CA SER A 374 33.78 28.81 31.45
C SER A 374 35.11 28.03 31.34
N ALA A 375 35.30 26.96 32.13
CA ALA A 375 36.47 26.07 32.05
C ALA A 375 36.31 24.96 30.99
N VAL A 376 35.12 24.80 30.40
CA VAL A 376 34.80 23.77 29.39
C VAL A 376 34.25 24.43 28.12
N SER A 377 34.76 25.60 27.71
CA SER A 377 34.42 26.15 26.39
C SER A 377 35.25 25.42 25.33
N ILE A 378 34.65 24.40 24.71
CA ILE A 378 35.25 23.60 23.64
C ILE A 378 35.06 24.37 22.33
N GLY A 379 36.16 24.87 21.77
CA GLY A 379 36.11 25.66 20.54
C GLY A 379 35.61 24.83 19.36
N GLY A 380 34.59 25.30 18.66
CA GLY A 380 34.02 24.63 17.48
C GLY A 380 32.74 23.82 17.72
N PHE A 381 32.20 23.83 18.95
CA PHE A 381 30.85 23.32 19.22
C PHE A 381 29.81 24.43 19.00
N ASP A 382 28.92 24.25 18.02
CA ASP A 382 27.77 25.14 17.79
C ASP A 382 26.48 24.46 18.25
N LEU A 383 25.96 24.88 19.40
CA LEU A 383 24.72 24.34 19.97
C LEU A 383 23.55 24.37 18.97
N ALA A 384 23.44 25.41 18.15
CA ALA A 384 22.35 25.57 17.19
C ALA A 384 22.48 24.57 16.03
N GLU A 385 23.72 24.27 15.62
CA GLU A 385 23.97 23.28 14.57
C GLU A 385 23.64 21.85 15.03
N TYR A 386 24.04 21.47 16.26
CA TYR A 386 23.74 20.15 16.81
C TYR A 386 22.25 19.95 17.10
N THR A 387 21.56 20.96 17.65
CA THR A 387 20.10 20.89 17.89
C THR A 387 19.33 20.72 16.58
N LEU A 388 19.73 21.43 15.52
CA LEU A 388 19.16 21.29 14.18
C LEU A 388 19.39 19.89 13.58
N LEU A 389 20.59 19.29 13.77
CA LEU A 389 20.86 17.93 13.32
C LEU A 389 20.00 16.88 14.05
N PHE A 390 19.77 17.05 15.35
CA PHE A 390 18.89 16.18 16.14
C PHE A 390 17.43 16.31 15.70
N PHE A 391 16.98 17.52 15.39
CA PHE A 391 15.67 17.77 14.81
C PHE A 391 15.49 17.07 13.46
N HIS A 392 16.45 17.22 12.55
CA HIS A 392 16.44 16.52 11.26
C HIS A 392 16.48 15.00 11.39
N ALA A 393 17.24 14.48 12.35
CA ALA A 393 17.24 13.06 12.66
C ALA A 393 15.84 12.57 13.05
N ALA A 394 15.11 13.34 13.88
CA ALA A 394 13.76 13.00 14.29
C ALA A 394 12.74 13.05 13.14
N LEU A 395 12.82 14.05 12.25
CA LEU A 395 11.96 14.14 11.07
C LEU A 395 12.22 12.99 10.08
N LEU A 396 13.49 12.74 9.75
CA LEU A 396 13.88 11.69 8.79
C LEU A 396 13.54 10.30 9.34
N GLN A 397 13.84 10.07 10.62
CA GLN A 397 13.49 8.81 11.29
C GLN A 397 11.98 8.62 11.35
N GLY A 398 11.21 9.64 11.72
CA GLY A 398 9.75 9.56 11.76
C GLY A 398 9.13 9.29 10.40
N PHE A 399 9.66 9.92 9.34
CA PHE A 399 9.23 9.64 7.98
C PHE A 399 9.50 8.18 7.59
N GLY A 400 10.72 7.69 7.81
CA GLY A 400 11.13 6.32 7.49
C GLY A 400 10.38 5.26 8.31
N SER A 401 10.29 5.43 9.63
CA SER A 401 9.56 4.54 10.53
C SER A 401 8.07 4.46 10.18
N GLY A 402 7.46 5.58 9.76
CA GLY A 402 6.08 5.57 9.29
C GLY A 402 5.89 4.80 7.97
N LEU A 403 6.84 4.87 7.04
CA LEU A 403 6.77 4.12 5.78
C LEU A 403 6.87 2.62 6.06
N VAL A 404 7.80 2.24 6.93
CA VAL A 404 7.98 0.86 7.39
C VAL A 404 6.71 0.36 8.08
N ALA A 405 6.16 1.13 9.01
CA ALA A 405 4.93 0.78 9.72
C ALA A 405 3.77 0.51 8.75
N GLY A 406 3.51 1.37 7.76
CA GLY A 406 2.42 1.11 6.82
C GLY A 406 2.68 -0.05 5.87
N LYS A 407 3.93 -0.27 5.46
CA LYS A 407 4.28 -1.43 4.63
C LYS A 407 4.05 -2.74 5.37
N MET A 408 4.43 -2.81 6.65
CA MET A 408 4.16 -3.99 7.50
C MET A 408 2.66 -4.14 7.79
N GLY A 409 1.97 -3.04 8.07
CA GLY A 409 0.55 -3.06 8.43
C GLY A 409 -0.41 -3.44 7.30
N SER A 410 -0.07 -3.07 6.06
CA SER A 410 -1.01 -3.13 4.93
C SER A 410 -0.44 -3.70 3.63
N GLY A 411 0.81 -4.15 3.63
CA GLY A 411 1.51 -4.67 2.45
C GLY A 411 2.02 -3.60 1.47
N ASN A 412 1.48 -2.38 1.53
CA ASN A 412 1.78 -1.32 0.58
C ASN A 412 2.47 -0.11 1.23
N ILE A 413 3.56 0.37 0.61
CA ILE A 413 4.29 1.58 1.02
C ILE A 413 3.37 2.82 0.98
N SER A 414 2.45 2.88 0.02
CA SER A 414 1.48 3.98 -0.12
C SER A 414 0.64 4.21 1.13
N SER A 415 0.29 3.14 1.85
CA SER A 415 -0.41 3.23 3.13
C SER A 415 0.50 3.69 4.28
N GLY A 416 1.82 3.65 4.11
CA GLY A 416 2.82 4.17 5.04
C GLY A 416 2.80 5.68 5.16
N LEU A 417 2.45 6.39 4.09
CA LEU A 417 2.45 7.86 4.10
C LEU A 417 1.59 8.46 5.21
N LYS A 418 0.48 7.83 5.61
CA LYS A 418 -0.35 8.34 6.73
C LYS A 418 0.37 8.23 8.08
N HIS A 419 1.13 7.17 8.29
CA HIS A 419 1.90 6.97 9.51
C HIS A 419 3.15 7.87 9.50
N SER A 420 3.82 8.01 8.36
CA SER A 420 4.96 8.92 8.18
C SER A 420 4.54 10.36 8.45
N LEU A 421 3.42 10.82 7.87
CA LEU A 421 2.94 12.17 8.08
C LEU A 421 2.56 12.40 9.55
N ALA A 422 1.93 11.43 10.21
CA ALA A 422 1.60 11.52 11.63
C ALA A 422 2.87 11.62 12.51
N MET A 423 3.87 10.76 12.28
CA MET A 423 5.12 10.77 13.05
C MET A 423 5.95 12.04 12.81
N VAL A 424 6.06 12.49 11.56
CA VAL A 424 6.71 13.75 11.20
C VAL A 424 6.00 14.93 11.85
N SER A 425 4.67 14.95 11.85
CA SER A 425 3.90 16.03 12.50
C SER A 425 4.12 16.05 14.01
N VAL A 426 4.15 14.89 14.68
CA VAL A 426 4.43 14.81 16.11
C VAL A 426 5.85 15.28 16.42
N SER A 427 6.84 14.87 15.62
CA SER A 427 8.22 15.34 15.76
C SER A 427 8.34 16.85 15.57
N TYR A 428 7.72 17.39 14.52
CA TYR A 428 7.76 18.82 14.23
C TYR A 428 7.13 19.64 15.36
N VAL A 429 5.91 19.29 15.79
CA VAL A 429 5.22 19.98 16.89
C VAL A 429 6.01 19.90 18.19
N LEU A 430 6.61 18.76 18.51
CA LEU A 430 7.38 18.62 19.73
C LEU A 430 8.62 19.52 19.73
N PHE A 431 9.39 19.54 18.64
CA PHE A 431 10.56 20.41 18.58
C PHE A 431 10.18 21.89 18.59
N VAL A 432 9.23 22.33 17.75
CA VAL A 432 8.83 23.76 17.70
C VAL A 432 8.21 24.26 19.01
N MET A 433 7.55 23.40 19.78
CA MET A 433 6.90 23.81 21.04
C MET A 433 7.86 23.80 22.24
N PHE A 434 8.88 22.95 22.25
CA PHE A 434 9.69 22.68 23.44
C PHE A 434 11.18 23.03 23.30
N ILE A 435 11.67 23.29 22.08
CA ILE A 435 13.03 23.74 21.77
C ILE A 435 12.91 25.04 20.98
#